data_AF-A0A1R3HKZ4-F1
#
_entry.id   AF-A0A1R3HKZ4-F1
#
_cell.length_a   1.000
_cell.length_b   1.000
_cell.length_c   1.000
_cell.angle_alpha   90.00
_cell.angle_beta   90.00
_cell.angle_gamma   90.00
#
_symmetry.space_group_name_H-M   'P 1'
#
loop_
_entity.id
_entity.type
_entity.pdbx_description
1 polymer ?
#
loop_
_entity_poly.entity_id
_entity_poly.type
_entity_poly.pdbx_seq_one_letter_code
_entity_poly.pdbx_strand_id
1 'polypeptide(L)'
;MCLPIPRIPRSDSLIWNETFMGEFTVKSSYFVARRLLGWVDDIDDQQRQIWRQVWRANTLSKVQYFIWRLAWGLLPVKQILQQRGMDLDGRCVVCGEGEESINHAFFGFAFSRQVWELSTPWFLFVSMTGKENKTYGSA
;
A
#
# COMPACT_ATOMS: atom_id res chain seq x y z
N MET A 1 -4.51 -32.61 12.86
CA MET A 1 -5.66 -32.66 13.78
C MET A 1 -6.26 -34.05 13.69
N CYS A 2 -6.36 -34.78 14.81
CA CYS A 2 -7.07 -36.06 14.84
C CYS A 2 -8.52 -35.78 15.24
N LEU A 3 -9.47 -35.98 14.33
CA LEU A 3 -10.88 -35.86 14.67
C LEU A 3 -11.30 -37.10 15.48
N PRO A 4 -12.03 -36.93 16.59
CA PRO A 4 -12.52 -38.06 17.36
C PRO A 4 -13.47 -38.89 16.50
N ILE A 5 -13.24 -40.21 16.47
CA ILE A 5 -14.12 -41.15 15.76
C ILE A 5 -15.52 -41.03 16.39
N PRO A 6 -16.56 -40.70 15.61
CA PRO A 6 -17.91 -40.57 16.15
C PRO A 6 -18.36 -41.92 16.69
N ARG A 7 -18.85 -41.94 17.94
CA ARG A 7 -19.37 -43.15 18.61
C ARG A 7 -20.66 -43.68 17.97
N ILE A 8 -21.29 -42.85 17.14
CA ILE A 8 -22.54 -43.14 16.42
C ILE A 8 -22.20 -43.08 14.94
N PRO A 9 -22.60 -44.08 14.13
CA PRO A 9 -22.39 -44.05 12.70
C PRO A 9 -23.06 -42.81 12.11
N ARG A 10 -22.26 -41.99 11.44
CA ARG A 10 -22.68 -40.81 10.67
C ARG A 10 -22.16 -40.96 9.25
N SER A 11 -22.87 -40.38 8.29
CA SER A 11 -22.38 -40.31 6.91
C SER A 11 -21.08 -39.52 6.84
N ASP A 12 -20.16 -39.98 6.00
CA ASP A 12 -18.92 -39.25 5.71
C ASP A 12 -19.21 -37.86 5.17
N SER A 13 -18.38 -36.89 5.55
CA SER A 13 -18.46 -35.51 5.08
C SER A 13 -17.07 -34.97 4.78
N LEU A 14 -16.98 -34.06 3.80
CA LEU A 14 -15.74 -33.39 3.48
C LEU A 14 -15.46 -32.32 4.54
N ILE A 15 -14.22 -32.31 5.05
CA ILE A 15 -13.78 -31.41 6.12
C ILE A 15 -12.56 -30.62 5.63
N TRP A 16 -12.61 -29.31 5.83
CA TRP A 16 -11.52 -28.41 5.52
C TRP A 16 -10.54 -28.30 6.69
N ASN A 17 -9.34 -28.86 6.54
CA ASN A 17 -8.36 -29.05 7.61
C ASN A 17 -7.72 -27.74 8.16
N GLU A 18 -7.97 -26.59 7.51
CA GLU A 18 -7.31 -25.32 7.85
C GLU A 18 -8.22 -24.39 8.68
N THR A 19 -9.39 -24.88 9.05
CA THR A 19 -10.32 -24.21 9.97
C THR A 19 -10.66 -25.14 11.11
N PHE A 20 -10.72 -24.62 12.33
CA PHE A 20 -11.06 -25.41 13.52
C PHE A 20 -12.41 -26.13 13.40
N MET A 21 -13.41 -25.49 12.80
CA MET A 21 -14.74 -26.07 12.59
C MET A 21 -14.83 -26.97 11.35
N GLY A 22 -13.74 -27.11 10.58
CA GLY A 22 -13.77 -27.95 9.39
C GLY A 22 -14.52 -27.36 8.19
N GLU A 23 -14.92 -26.09 8.26
CA GLU A 23 -15.72 -25.42 7.24
C GLU A 23 -14.86 -24.89 6.09
N PHE A 24 -15.25 -25.24 4.87
CA PHE A 24 -14.62 -24.68 3.69
C PHE A 24 -15.06 -23.23 3.48
N THR A 25 -14.08 -22.33 3.30
CA THR A 25 -14.35 -20.95 2.86
C THR A 25 -13.35 -20.55 1.78
N VAL A 26 -13.79 -19.72 0.83
CA VAL A 26 -12.91 -19.17 -0.21
C VAL A 26 -11.73 -18.41 0.41
N LYS A 27 -11.96 -17.76 1.56
CA LYS A 27 -10.92 -17.05 2.31
C LYS A 27 -9.83 -18.00 2.80
N SER A 28 -10.20 -19.09 3.50
CA SER A 28 -9.23 -20.05 4.02
C SER A 28 -8.51 -20.80 2.88
N SER A 29 -9.21 -21.18 1.81
CA SER A 29 -8.58 -21.80 0.64
C SER A 29 -7.61 -20.87 -0.08
N TYR A 30 -7.92 -19.58 -0.15
CA TYR A 30 -7.02 -18.58 -0.71
C TYR A 30 -5.70 -18.49 0.07
N PHE A 31 -5.74 -18.39 1.41
CA PHE A 31 -4.52 -18.35 2.21
C PHE A 31 -3.67 -19.62 2.09
N VAL A 32 -4.31 -20.78 1.98
CA VAL A 32 -3.61 -22.05 1.72
C VAL A 32 -2.96 -22.05 0.35
N ALA A 33 -3.69 -21.65 -0.69
CA ALA A 33 -3.15 -21.56 -2.05
C ALA A 33 -1.93 -20.64 -2.08
N ARG A 34 -2.00 -19.47 -1.42
CA ARG A 34 -0.86 -18.55 -1.30
C ARG A 34 0.36 -19.19 -0.64
N ARG A 35 0.15 -19.89 0.48
CA ARG A 35 1.22 -20.60 1.18
C ARG A 35 1.86 -21.67 0.28
N LEU A 36 1.05 -22.46 -0.41
CA LEU A 36 1.52 -23.52 -1.30
C LEU A 36 2.25 -22.99 -2.54
N LEU A 37 1.80 -21.85 -3.07
CA LEU A 37 2.43 -21.16 -4.20
C LEU A 37 3.66 -20.34 -3.80
N GLY A 38 4.06 -20.36 -2.53
CA GLY A 38 5.22 -19.60 -2.03
C GLY A 38 5.04 -18.09 -2.12
N TRP A 39 3.80 -17.59 -2.13
CA TRP A 39 3.55 -16.15 -2.12
C TRP A 39 3.85 -15.62 -0.72
N VAL A 40 4.99 -14.94 -0.59
CA VAL A 40 5.36 -14.25 0.66
C VAL A 40 4.53 -12.98 0.79
N ASP A 41 3.87 -12.79 1.93
CA ASP A 41 3.30 -11.51 2.34
C ASP A 41 4.45 -10.60 2.82
N ASP A 42 5.32 -10.15 1.90
CA ASP A 42 6.44 -9.25 2.19
C ASP A 42 5.97 -7.79 2.32
N ILE A 43 4.94 -7.56 3.14
CA ILE A 43 4.66 -6.21 3.63
C ILE A 43 5.35 -6.05 4.98
N ASP A 44 6.52 -5.42 4.95
CA ASP A 44 7.29 -5.06 6.13
C ASP A 44 6.55 -4.04 7.01
N ASP A 45 6.91 -3.98 8.29
CA ASP A 45 6.33 -3.07 9.27
C ASP A 45 6.41 -1.60 8.83
N GLN A 46 7.50 -1.21 8.16
CA GLN A 46 7.64 0.13 7.60
C GLN A 46 6.56 0.41 6.54
N GLN A 47 6.30 -0.52 5.64
CA GLN A 47 5.26 -0.37 4.61
C GLN A 47 3.86 -0.32 5.23
N ARG A 48 3.60 -1.10 6.29
CA ARG A 48 2.34 -1.03 7.05
C ARG A 48 2.16 0.31 7.74
N GLN A 49 3.23 0.91 8.25
CA GLN A 49 3.19 2.23 8.85
C GLN A 49 2.89 3.31 7.82
N ILE A 50 3.59 3.30 6.67
CA ILE A 50 3.34 4.23 5.57
C ILE A 50 1.90 4.10 5.09
N TRP A 51 1.40 2.88 4.86
CA TRP A 51 0.00 2.63 4.48
C TRP A 51 -0.97 3.31 5.46
N ARG A 52 -0.79 3.08 6.76
CA ARG A 52 -1.64 3.69 7.79
C ARG A 52 -1.58 5.22 7.78
N GLN A 53 -0.40 5.81 7.56
CA GLN A 53 -0.24 7.26 7.49
C GLN A 53 -0.95 7.85 6.27
N VAL A 54 -0.78 7.23 5.10
CA VAL A 54 -1.40 7.69 3.83
C VAL A 54 -2.91 7.76 3.96
N TRP A 55 -3.55 6.70 4.47
CA TRP A 55 -5.01 6.64 4.58
C TRP A 55 -5.60 7.40 5.76
N ARG A 56 -4.77 7.79 6.74
CA ARG A 56 -5.18 8.68 7.84
C ARG A 56 -5.00 10.17 7.51
N ALA A 57 -4.27 10.50 6.45
CA ALA A 57 -4.01 11.89 6.09
C ALA A 57 -5.32 12.59 5.69
N ASN A 58 -5.56 13.78 6.27
CA ASN A 58 -6.74 14.60 5.96
C ASN A 58 -6.55 15.32 4.62
N THR A 59 -6.63 14.57 3.52
CA THR A 59 -6.44 15.08 2.15
C THR A 59 -7.45 14.44 1.21
N LEU A 60 -7.52 14.95 -0.03
CA LEU A 60 -8.33 14.36 -1.07
C LEU A 60 -7.90 12.91 -1.35
N SER A 61 -8.85 12.01 -1.57
CA SER A 61 -8.56 10.60 -1.88
C SER A 61 -7.66 10.42 -3.10
N LYS A 62 -7.73 11.34 -4.08
CA LYS A 62 -6.82 11.35 -5.24
C LYS A 62 -5.36 11.56 -4.84
N VAL A 63 -5.11 12.39 -3.83
CA VAL A 63 -3.76 12.66 -3.29
C VAL A 63 -3.29 11.46 -2.46
N GLN A 64 -4.15 10.88 -1.61
CA GLN A 64 -3.82 9.64 -0.89
C GLN A 64 -3.42 8.50 -1.84
N TYR A 65 -4.21 8.29 -2.91
CA TYR A 65 -3.92 7.30 -3.93
C TYR A 65 -2.59 7.57 -4.64
N PHE A 66 -2.31 8.83 -4.95
CA PHE A 66 -1.04 9.24 -5.55
C PHE A 66 0.15 8.96 -4.63
N ILE A 67 0.07 9.32 -3.34
CA ILE A 67 1.14 9.06 -2.35
C ILE A 67 1.33 7.55 -2.17
N TRP A 68 0.25 6.77 -2.14
CA TRP A 68 0.35 5.31 -2.11
C TRP A 68 1.13 4.78 -3.33
N ARG A 69 0.80 5.23 -4.55
CA ARG A 69 1.53 4.82 -5.75
C ARG A 69 3.00 5.24 -5.73
N LEU A 70 3.30 6.43 -5.19
CA LEU A 70 4.66 6.91 -5.00
C LEU A 70 5.44 5.97 -4.07
N ALA A 71 4.89 5.66 -2.89
CA ALA A 71 5.55 4.84 -1.87
C ALA A 71 5.77 3.38 -2.30
N TRP A 72 4.93 2.84 -3.20
CA TRP A 72 5.06 1.48 -3.73
C TRP A 72 5.85 1.38 -5.03
N GLY A 73 6.44 2.47 -5.52
CA GLY A 73 7.17 2.42 -6.79
C GLY A 73 6.28 2.12 -7.99
N LEU A 74 5.06 2.66 -8.01
CA LEU A 74 4.05 2.40 -9.05
C LEU A 74 3.81 3.60 -9.98
N LEU A 75 4.58 4.67 -9.82
CA LEU A 75 4.53 5.80 -10.73
C LEU A 75 5.22 5.45 -12.06
N PRO A 76 4.69 5.94 -13.19
CA PRO A 76 5.24 5.63 -14.51
C PRO A 76 6.47 6.50 -14.83
N VAL A 77 7.50 6.44 -13.99
CA VAL A 77 8.81 7.04 -14.32
C VAL A 77 9.58 6.11 -15.24
N LYS A 78 10.46 6.66 -16.08
CA LYS A 78 11.15 5.87 -17.12
C LYS A 78 11.92 4.67 -16.57
N GLN A 79 12.56 4.80 -15.41
CA GLN A 79 13.23 3.66 -14.76
C GLN A 79 12.28 2.46 -14.57
N ILE A 80 11.05 2.70 -14.09
CA ILE A 80 10.04 1.65 -13.88
C ILE A 80 9.50 1.13 -15.21
N LEU A 81 9.36 1.99 -16.20
CA LEU A 81 8.91 1.62 -17.53
C LEU A 81 9.94 0.72 -18.25
N GLN A 82 11.23 1.01 -18.11
CA GLN A 82 12.32 0.18 -18.62
C GLN A 82 12.37 -1.19 -17.92
N GLN A 83 12.18 -1.24 -16.59
CA GLN A 83 12.07 -2.50 -15.85
C GLN A 83 10.89 -3.37 -16.34
N ARG A 84 9.88 -2.77 -16.97
CA ARG A 84 8.74 -3.46 -17.59
C ARG A 84 8.98 -3.82 -19.06
N GLY A 85 10.19 -3.63 -19.57
CA GLY A 85 10.60 -4.01 -20.93
C GLY A 85 10.26 -2.98 -22.01
N MET A 86 9.96 -1.73 -21.66
CA MET A 86 9.81 -0.68 -22.68
C MET A 86 11.17 -0.11 -23.09
N ASP A 87 11.41 -0.09 -24.41
CA ASP A 87 12.60 0.50 -25.00
C ASP A 87 12.45 2.03 -25.05
N LEU A 88 13.02 2.69 -24.05
CA LEU A 88 12.96 4.13 -23.83
C LEU A 88 14.34 4.62 -23.40
N ASP A 89 14.70 5.84 -23.79
CA ASP A 89 15.85 6.53 -23.21
C ASP A 89 15.55 6.89 -21.75
N GLY A 90 16.29 6.29 -20.82
CA GLY A 90 16.12 6.41 -19.37
C GLY A 90 16.46 7.78 -18.80
N ARG A 91 17.01 8.69 -19.61
CA ARG A 91 17.35 10.05 -19.17
C ARG A 91 16.11 10.86 -18.80
N CYS A 92 16.21 11.65 -17.73
CA CYS A 92 15.15 12.57 -17.35
C CYS A 92 14.97 13.67 -18.39
N VAL A 93 13.75 13.81 -18.91
CA VAL A 93 13.42 14.80 -19.96
C VAL A 93 13.51 16.23 -19.45
N VAL A 94 13.36 16.43 -18.13
CA VAL A 94 13.26 17.75 -17.53
C VAL A 94 14.63 18.37 -17.27
N CYS A 95 15.59 17.61 -16.74
CA CYS A 95 16.94 18.09 -16.49
C CYS A 95 17.93 17.78 -17.62
N GLY A 96 17.62 16.84 -18.51
CA GLY A 96 18.52 16.35 -19.54
C GLY A 96 19.67 15.46 -19.02
N GLU A 97 19.83 15.35 -17.70
CA GLU A 97 20.98 14.71 -17.04
C GLU A 97 20.54 13.63 -16.04
N GLY A 98 21.15 12.45 -16.10
CA GLY A 98 20.87 11.34 -15.17
C GLY A 98 19.57 10.58 -15.45
N GLU A 99 19.40 9.44 -14.77
CA GLU A 99 18.27 8.52 -14.93
C GLU A 99 16.99 9.03 -14.24
N GLU A 100 15.85 8.95 -14.94
CA GLU A 100 14.55 9.33 -14.40
C GLU A 100 14.01 8.26 -13.44
N SER A 101 14.37 8.41 -12.17
CA SER A 101 13.82 7.65 -11.04
C SER A 101 12.75 8.46 -10.29
N ILE A 102 11.94 7.78 -9.45
CA ILE A 102 11.00 8.46 -8.55
C ILE A 102 11.74 9.43 -7.63
N ASN A 103 12.88 9.01 -7.08
CA ASN A 103 13.67 9.85 -6.19
C ASN A 103 14.22 11.07 -6.94
N HIS A 104 14.71 10.88 -8.17
CA HIS A 104 15.17 11.99 -9.00
C HIS A 104 14.03 12.97 -9.30
N ALA A 105 12.88 12.47 -9.78
CA ALA A 105 11.75 13.28 -10.17
C ALA A 105 11.11 14.05 -9.00
N PHE A 106 11.01 13.46 -7.81
CA PHE A 106 10.33 14.09 -6.67
C PHE A 106 11.28 14.77 -5.68
N PHE A 107 12.52 14.32 -5.50
CA PHE A 107 13.39 14.81 -4.43
C PHE A 107 14.77 15.29 -4.91
N GLY A 108 15.26 14.72 -6.02
CA GLY A 108 16.60 14.99 -6.54
C GLY A 108 16.66 16.24 -7.41
N PHE A 109 15.63 16.49 -8.22
CA PHE A 109 15.65 17.55 -9.21
C PHE A 109 15.47 18.95 -8.58
N ALA A 110 16.20 19.94 -9.11
CA ALA A 110 16.24 21.30 -8.57
C ALA A 110 14.85 21.94 -8.46
N PHE A 111 14.01 21.76 -9.49
CA PHE A 111 12.63 22.25 -9.46
C PHE A 111 11.83 21.59 -8.34
N SER A 112 11.92 20.27 -8.20
CA SER A 112 11.19 19.52 -7.16
C SER A 112 11.62 19.95 -5.76
N ARG A 113 12.92 20.20 -5.54
CA ARG A 113 13.42 20.77 -4.28
C ARG A 113 12.83 22.14 -3.99
N GLN A 114 12.79 23.04 -4.98
CA GLN A 114 12.16 24.36 -4.83
C GLN A 114 10.68 24.25 -4.47
N VAL A 115 9.94 23.33 -5.11
CA VAL A 115 8.53 23.08 -4.79
C VAL A 115 8.39 22.64 -3.32
N TRP A 116 9.25 21.75 -2.84
CA TRP A 116 9.23 21.33 -1.44
C TRP A 116 9.55 22.49 -0.50
N GLU A 117 10.59 23.28 -0.77
CA GLU A 117 10.95 24.46 0.01
C GLU A 117 9.80 25.47 0.09
N LEU A 118 9.09 25.72 -1.01
CA LEU A 118 7.94 26.62 -1.04
C LEU A 118 6.69 26.05 -0.36
N SER A 119 6.56 24.73 -0.30
CA SER A 119 5.42 24.04 0.32
C SER A 119 5.57 23.83 1.83
N THR A 120 6.80 23.79 2.35
CA THR A 120 7.08 23.56 3.78
C THR A 120 6.45 24.61 4.73
N PRO A 121 6.31 25.91 4.39
CA PRO A 121 5.57 26.86 5.21
C PRO A 121 4.09 26.50 5.36
N TRP A 122 3.47 25.86 4.35
CA TRP A 122 2.06 25.45 4.39
C TRP A 122 1.82 24.20 5.22
N PHE A 123 2.77 23.26 5.29
CA PHE A 123 2.67 22.08 6.17
C PHE A 123 2.62 22.46 7.67
N LEU A 124 3.30 23.54 8.06
CA LEU A 124 3.24 24.08 9.42
C LEU A 124 1.91 24.82 9.69
N PHE A 125 1.39 25.58 8.70
CA PHE A 125 0.15 26.34 8.85
C PHE A 125 -1.13 25.48 8.90
N VAL A 126 -1.20 24.38 8.14
CA VAL A 126 -2.35 23.46 8.15
C VAL A 126 -2.48 22.71 9.48
N SER A 127 -1.36 22.47 10.17
CA SER A 127 -1.35 21.83 11.50
C SER A 127 -1.94 22.73 12.59
N MET A 128 -1.98 24.06 12.39
CA MET A 128 -2.53 25.02 13.34
C MET A 128 -4.02 25.28 13.17
N THR A 129 -4.62 24.95 12.01
CA THR A 129 -6.03 25.25 11.71
C THR A 129 -6.97 24.04 11.85
N GLY A 130 -6.44 22.84 12.15
CA GLY A 130 -7.22 21.59 12.26
C GLY A 130 -7.80 21.27 13.64
N LYS A 131 -7.78 22.20 14.62
CA LYS A 131 -8.27 21.97 15.99
C LYS A 131 -9.36 22.96 16.42
N GLU A 132 -10.37 23.24 15.61
CA GLU A 132 -11.60 23.85 16.13
C GLU A 132 -12.86 23.16 15.59
N ASN A 133 -13.72 22.80 16.55
CA ASN A 133 -15.16 22.53 16.44
C ASN A 133 -15.62 21.09 16.14
N LYS A 134 -15.66 20.27 17.22
CA LYS A 134 -16.81 19.39 17.49
C LYS A 134 -17.43 19.76 18.85
N THR A 135 -18.34 20.71 18.83
CA THR A 135 -19.39 20.88 19.85
C THR A 135 -20.71 21.16 19.16
N TYR A 136 -21.44 20.09 18.86
CA TYR A 136 -22.92 20.11 18.86
C TYR A 136 -23.26 19.15 20.00
N GLY A 137 -23.82 19.58 21.13
CA GLY A 137 -24.98 20.44 21.24
C GLY A 137 -26.11 19.54 21.76
N SER A 138 -26.17 19.42 23.07
CA SER A 138 -27.25 18.76 23.83
C SER A 138 -28.60 19.43 23.59
N ALA A 139 -29.61 18.63 23.30
CA ALA A 139 -31.01 18.85 23.67
C ALA A 139 -31.69 17.47 23.82
#